data_AF-A0A9X1RKT4-F1
#
_entry.id   AF-A0A9X1RKT4-F1
#
_cell.length_a   1.000
_cell.length_b   1.000
_cell.length_c   1.000
_cell.angle_alpha   90.00
_cell.angle_beta   90.00
_cell.angle_gamma   90.00
#
_symmetry.space_group_name_H-M   'P 1'
#
loop_
_entity.id
_entity.type
_entity.pdbx_description
1 polymer ?
#
loop_
_entity_poly.entity_id
_entity_poly.type
_entity_poly.pdbx_seq_one_letter_code
_entity_poly.pdbx_strand_id
1 'polypeptide(L)'
;MPSPTFTALLVRRRLRRFRVNHRGSAAVEFALVAPTFFALLFAILETGILFLAGQLLETITLDAARTVLTGQVQAASYTSAQFTNYVCGKIPALFNCSGISIDVQNYPSFTSINLSSPIDSNRNFVGTNLHFNPGGPGDVVVVRLFYQWPQIVTGLGWNPSNLSGNKRLLVGTAVFKNEPY
;
A
#
# COMPACT_ATOMS: atom_id res chain seq x y z
N MET A 1 -25.15 -45.90 -47.97
CA MET A 1 -23.85 -45.46 -47.44
C MET A 1 -23.41 -44.23 -48.24
N PRO A 2 -23.45 -43.01 -47.69
CA PRO A 2 -22.98 -41.83 -48.41
C PRO A 2 -21.45 -41.76 -48.36
N SER A 3 -20.84 -41.49 -49.51
CA SER A 3 -19.40 -41.48 -49.75
C SER A 3 -18.66 -40.32 -49.03
N PRO A 4 -17.45 -40.56 -48.47
CA PRO A 4 -16.70 -39.58 -47.64
C PRO A 4 -16.10 -38.38 -48.40
N THR A 5 -16.21 -38.33 -49.72
CA THR A 5 -15.52 -37.36 -50.60
C THR A 5 -16.14 -35.96 -50.62
N PHE A 6 -17.47 -35.83 -50.45
CA PHE A 6 -18.14 -34.52 -50.48
C PHE A 6 -17.83 -33.66 -49.24
N THR A 7 -17.66 -34.27 -48.08
CA THR A 7 -17.37 -33.57 -46.82
C THR A 7 -15.97 -32.97 -46.83
N ALA A 8 -14.98 -33.69 -47.37
CA ALA A 8 -13.59 -33.25 -47.44
C ALA A 8 -13.40 -32.00 -48.33
N LEU A 9 -14.15 -31.88 -49.43
CA LEU A 9 -14.08 -30.73 -50.35
C LEU A 9 -14.69 -29.45 -49.75
N LEU A 10 -15.80 -29.59 -49.02
CA LEU A 10 -16.43 -28.45 -48.33
C LEU A 10 -15.56 -27.91 -47.20
N VAL A 11 -14.89 -28.79 -46.45
CA VAL A 11 -13.92 -28.42 -45.41
C VAL A 11 -12.70 -27.71 -46.03
N ARG A 12 -12.13 -28.25 -47.12
CA ARG A 12 -11.02 -27.59 -47.84
C ARG A 12 -11.39 -26.20 -48.35
N ARG A 13 -12.62 -26.01 -48.85
CA ARG A 13 -13.09 -24.71 -49.35
C ARG A 13 -13.32 -23.70 -48.22
N ARG A 14 -13.82 -24.15 -47.06
CA ARG A 14 -13.97 -23.32 -45.84
C ARG A 14 -12.60 -22.89 -45.29
N LEU A 15 -11.63 -23.80 -45.22
CA LEU A 15 -10.27 -23.50 -44.76
C LEU A 15 -9.53 -22.55 -45.72
N ARG A 16 -9.68 -22.71 -47.04
CA ARG A 16 -9.13 -21.77 -48.03
C ARG A 16 -9.77 -20.39 -47.90
N ARG A 17 -11.08 -20.30 -47.62
CA ARG A 17 -11.78 -19.03 -47.41
C ARG A 17 -11.33 -18.34 -46.10
N PHE A 18 -11.03 -19.10 -45.05
CA PHE A 18 -10.42 -18.57 -43.83
C PHE A 18 -9.00 -18.03 -44.08
N ARG A 19 -8.18 -18.74 -44.85
CA ARG A 19 -6.80 -18.31 -45.21
C ARG A 19 -6.72 -17.02 -46.03
N VAL A 20 -7.77 -16.67 -46.77
CA VAL A 20 -7.82 -15.48 -47.64
C VAL A 20 -8.43 -14.27 -46.89
N ASN A 21 -8.94 -14.46 -45.68
CA ASN A 21 -9.64 -13.40 -44.95
C ASN A 21 -8.67 -12.57 -44.08
N HIS A 22 -8.20 -11.44 -44.61
CA HIS A 22 -7.29 -10.51 -43.93
C HIS A 22 -7.99 -9.52 -42.98
N ARG A 23 -9.32 -9.57 -42.86
CA ARG A 23 -10.13 -8.61 -42.09
C ARG A 23 -9.86 -8.61 -40.58
N GLY A 24 -9.05 -9.55 -40.07
CA GLY A 24 -8.66 -9.65 -38.66
C GLY A 24 -7.24 -9.19 -38.33
N SER A 25 -6.42 -8.75 -39.30
CA SER A 25 -5.00 -8.40 -39.03
C SER A 25 -4.87 -7.30 -37.97
N ALA A 26 -5.67 -6.23 -38.10
CA ALA A 26 -5.69 -5.13 -37.14
C ALA A 26 -6.11 -5.58 -35.71
N ALA A 27 -6.97 -6.60 -35.59
CA ALA A 27 -7.36 -7.14 -34.29
C ALA A 27 -6.21 -7.91 -33.63
N VAL A 28 -5.40 -8.62 -34.41
CA VAL A 28 -4.22 -9.34 -33.91
C VAL A 28 -3.10 -8.37 -33.53
N GLU A 29 -2.89 -7.32 -34.31
CA GLU A 29 -1.94 -6.24 -34.01
C GLU A 29 -2.31 -5.53 -32.70
N PHE A 30 -3.59 -5.21 -32.51
CA PHE A 30 -4.08 -4.63 -31.26
C PHE A 30 -3.92 -5.61 -30.09
N ALA A 31 -4.23 -6.89 -30.27
CA ALA A 31 -4.10 -7.90 -29.22
C ALA A 31 -2.64 -8.13 -28.77
N LEU A 32 -1.66 -7.85 -29.62
CA LEU A 32 -0.24 -7.91 -29.26
C LEU A 32 0.21 -6.69 -28.45
N VAL A 33 -0.29 -5.50 -28.74
CA VAL A 33 0.14 -4.25 -28.08
C VAL A 33 -0.66 -3.95 -26.81
N ALA A 34 -1.96 -4.30 -26.80
CA ALA A 34 -2.86 -4.00 -25.69
C ALA A 34 -2.37 -4.51 -24.32
N PRO A 35 -1.84 -5.75 -24.17
CA PRO A 35 -1.35 -6.24 -22.89
C PRO A 35 -0.24 -5.37 -22.29
N THR A 36 0.73 -4.93 -23.11
CA THR A 36 1.82 -4.05 -22.66
C THR A 36 1.30 -2.67 -22.28
N PHE A 37 0.37 -2.12 -23.06
CA PHE A 37 -0.26 -0.83 -22.74
C PHE A 37 -1.01 -0.88 -21.41
N PHE A 38 -1.86 -1.88 -21.20
CA PHE A 38 -2.61 -2.01 -19.94
C PHE A 38 -1.71 -2.33 -18.75
N ALA A 39 -0.64 -3.11 -18.93
CA ALA A 39 0.34 -3.36 -17.88
C ALA A 39 0.99 -2.06 -17.40
N LEU A 40 1.42 -1.20 -18.33
CA LEU A 40 2.00 0.10 -18.00
C LEU A 40 0.96 1.05 -17.36
N LEU A 41 -0.25 1.08 -17.90
CA LEU A 41 -1.33 1.91 -17.36
C LEU A 41 -1.67 1.53 -15.92
N PHE A 42 -1.82 0.23 -15.63
CA PHE A 42 -2.06 -0.24 -14.26
C PHE A 42 -0.85 -0.01 -13.34
N ALA A 43 0.38 -0.13 -13.82
CA ALA A 43 1.57 0.19 -13.03
C ALA A 43 1.61 1.69 -12.63
N ILE A 44 1.25 2.60 -13.55
CA ILE A 44 1.16 4.04 -13.25
C ILE A 44 0.06 4.31 -12.23
N LEU A 45 -1.13 3.73 -12.42
CA LEU A 45 -2.26 3.91 -11.49
C LEU A 45 -1.94 3.38 -10.09
N GLU A 46 -1.41 2.16 -9.99
CA GLU A 46 -1.00 1.55 -8.72
C GLU A 46 0.03 2.42 -7.99
N THR A 47 1.01 2.94 -8.72
CA THR A 47 2.04 3.82 -8.17
C THR A 47 1.45 5.14 -7.69
N GLY A 48 0.55 5.74 -8.46
CA GLY A 48 -0.16 6.96 -8.06
C GLY A 48 -0.98 6.79 -6.77
N ILE A 49 -1.70 5.67 -6.65
CA ILE A 49 -2.48 5.33 -5.45
C ILE A 49 -1.54 5.10 -4.25
N LEU A 50 -0.41 4.41 -4.45
CA LEU A 50 0.57 4.16 -3.39
C LEU A 50 1.17 5.46 -2.84
N PHE A 51 1.52 6.41 -3.72
CA PHE A 51 2.02 7.72 -3.29
C PHE A 51 0.94 8.54 -2.58
N LEU A 52 -0.28 8.56 -3.12
CA LEU A 52 -1.42 9.23 -2.48
C LEU A 52 -1.65 8.66 -1.07
N ALA A 53 -1.67 7.34 -0.93
CA ALA A 53 -1.83 6.68 0.36
C ALA A 53 -0.67 7.05 1.32
N GLY A 54 0.57 7.10 0.83
CA GLY A 54 1.72 7.55 1.63
C GLY A 54 1.53 8.97 2.18
N GLN A 55 1.17 9.93 1.30
CA GLN A 55 0.96 11.33 1.67
C GLN A 55 -0.20 11.51 2.66
N LEU A 56 -1.29 10.77 2.46
CA LEU A 56 -2.43 10.78 3.39
C LEU A 56 -2.02 10.25 4.77
N LEU A 57 -1.27 9.15 4.83
CA LEU A 57 -0.80 8.58 6.08
C LEU A 57 0.13 9.54 6.83
N GLU A 58 1.05 10.21 6.14
CA GLU A 58 1.92 11.25 6.71
C GLU A 58 1.10 12.42 7.27
N THR A 59 0.11 12.91 6.52
CA THR A 59 -0.76 14.00 6.96
C THR A 59 -1.50 13.63 8.26
N ILE A 60 -2.07 12.43 8.31
CA ILE A 60 -2.75 11.92 9.52
C ILE A 60 -1.77 11.75 10.68
N THR A 61 -0.54 11.29 10.39
CA THR A 61 0.51 11.17 11.41
C THR A 61 0.84 12.53 12.02
N LEU A 62 0.96 13.58 11.19
CA LEU A 62 1.23 14.95 11.66
C LEU A 62 0.08 15.52 12.49
N ASP A 63 -1.17 15.25 12.11
CA ASP A 63 -2.33 15.69 12.89
C ASP A 63 -2.44 14.95 14.23
N ALA A 64 -2.20 13.65 14.23
CA ALA A 64 -2.14 12.85 15.46
C ALA A 64 -0.94 13.24 16.34
N ALA A 65 0.20 13.60 15.73
CA ALA A 65 1.38 14.08 16.44
C ALA A 65 1.10 15.39 17.19
N ARG A 66 0.28 16.29 16.63
CA ARG A 66 -0.08 17.56 17.30
C ARG A 66 -0.84 17.35 18.61
N THR A 67 -1.69 16.33 18.70
CA THR A 67 -2.42 16.05 19.96
C THR A 67 -1.51 15.49 21.04
N VAL A 68 -0.45 14.78 20.64
CA VAL A 68 0.61 14.33 21.56
C VAL A 68 1.52 15.50 21.96
N LEU A 69 1.93 16.33 20.99
CA LEU A 69 2.78 17.50 21.17
C LEU A 69 2.22 18.49 22.20
N THR A 70 0.92 18.76 22.12
CA THR A 70 0.20 19.74 22.96
C THR A 70 -0.26 19.17 24.30
N GLY A 71 0.11 17.93 24.63
CA GLY A 71 -0.26 17.32 25.92
C GLY A 71 -1.70 16.79 25.99
N GLN A 72 -2.51 16.87 24.92
CA GLN A 72 -3.93 16.46 24.97
C GLN A 72 -4.10 14.96 25.26
N VAL A 73 -3.23 14.13 24.66
CA VAL A 73 -3.21 12.68 24.86
C VAL A 73 -2.81 12.31 26.29
N GLN A 74 -1.88 13.06 26.85
CA GLN A 74 -1.35 12.90 28.21
C GLN A 74 -2.39 13.36 29.25
N ALA A 75 -2.98 14.54 29.05
CA ALA A 75 -4.00 15.10 29.93
C ALA A 75 -5.25 14.21 30.00
N ALA A 76 -5.64 13.60 28.88
CA ALA A 76 -6.76 12.67 28.83
C ALA A 76 -6.38 11.22 29.17
N SER A 77 -5.11 10.93 29.48
CA SER A 77 -4.59 9.59 29.80
C SER A 77 -5.03 8.52 28.80
N TYR A 78 -4.90 8.82 27.50
CA TYR A 78 -5.30 7.88 26.46
C TYR A 78 -4.51 6.58 26.54
N THR A 79 -5.18 5.47 26.30
CA THR A 79 -4.53 4.18 26.03
C THR A 79 -4.18 4.07 24.55
N SER A 80 -3.28 3.14 24.19
CA SER A 80 -2.94 2.82 22.80
C SER A 80 -4.18 2.53 21.93
N ALA A 81 -5.18 1.83 22.49
CA ALA A 81 -6.42 1.53 21.79
C ALA A 81 -7.28 2.78 21.55
N GLN A 82 -7.38 3.68 22.54
CA GLN A 82 -8.12 4.93 22.41
C GLN A 82 -7.46 5.88 21.39
N PHE A 83 -6.13 5.95 21.41
CA PHE A 83 -5.38 6.72 20.42
C PHE A 83 -5.54 6.14 19.02
N THR A 84 -5.49 4.80 18.88
CA THR A 84 -5.79 4.14 17.60
C THR A 84 -7.18 4.48 17.09
N ASN A 85 -8.20 4.45 17.95
CA ASN A 85 -9.56 4.85 17.57
C ASN A 85 -9.65 6.32 17.15
N TYR A 86 -8.96 7.22 17.87
CA TYR A 86 -8.89 8.64 17.50
C TYR A 86 -8.27 8.83 16.11
N VAL A 87 -7.13 8.19 15.87
CA VAL A 87 -6.45 8.22 14.58
C VAL A 87 -7.38 7.67 13.51
N CYS A 88 -8.01 6.52 13.73
CA CYS A 88 -8.95 5.90 12.79
C CYS A 88 -10.15 6.78 12.43
N GLY A 89 -10.61 7.65 13.32
CA GLY A 89 -11.64 8.65 12.99
C GLY A 89 -11.20 9.73 11.99
N LYS A 90 -9.89 9.89 11.78
CA LYS A 90 -9.29 10.84 10.83
C LYS A 90 -8.90 10.21 9.50
N ILE A 91 -9.08 8.90 9.38
CA ILE A 91 -8.59 8.14 8.24
C ILE A 91 -9.59 8.19 7.09
N PRO A 92 -9.16 8.53 5.86
CA PRO A 92 -10.02 8.48 4.70
C PRO A 92 -10.39 7.02 4.38
N ALA A 93 -11.52 6.80 3.71
CA ALA A 93 -12.09 5.48 3.38
C ALA A 93 -11.17 4.50 2.62
N LEU A 94 -9.98 4.96 2.22
CA LEU A 94 -8.95 4.20 1.52
C LEU A 94 -8.20 3.20 2.43
N PHE A 95 -8.18 3.39 3.74
CA PHE A 95 -7.48 2.50 4.67
C PHE A 95 -8.44 1.76 5.60
N ASN A 96 -8.04 0.57 6.03
CA ASN A 96 -8.73 -0.17 7.08
C ASN A 96 -8.05 0.08 8.43
N CYS A 97 -8.81 0.56 9.42
CA CYS A 97 -8.32 0.80 10.78
C CYS A 97 -7.66 -0.44 11.41
N SER A 98 -8.15 -1.66 11.12
CA SER A 98 -7.56 -2.89 11.66
C SER A 98 -6.16 -3.21 11.13
N GLY A 99 -5.78 -2.61 10.00
CA GLY A 99 -4.46 -2.78 9.39
C GLY A 99 -3.43 -1.76 9.88
N ILE A 100 -3.80 -0.86 10.80
CA ILE A 100 -2.94 0.21 11.28
C ILE A 100 -2.31 -0.17 12.61
N SER A 101 -1.03 0.09 12.70
CA SER A 101 -0.25 -0.10 13.91
C SER A 101 0.42 1.21 14.27
N ILE A 102 0.34 1.57 15.55
CA ILE A 102 0.85 2.84 16.06
C ILE A 102 1.99 2.57 17.03
N ASP A 103 3.04 3.36 16.92
CA ASP A 103 4.16 3.38 17.84
C ASP A 103 4.39 4.82 18.30
N VAL A 104 4.31 5.04 19.60
CA VAL A 104 4.61 6.33 20.24
C VAL A 104 5.65 6.08 21.31
N GLN A 105 6.82 6.70 21.16
CA GLN A 105 7.94 6.52 22.07
C GLN A 105 8.53 7.86 22.47
N ASN A 106 8.85 8.01 23.75
CA ASN A 106 9.61 9.13 24.25
C ASN A 106 11.10 8.78 24.35
N TYR A 107 11.94 9.79 24.15
CA TYR A 107 13.39 9.72 24.22
C TYR A 107 13.90 10.92 25.02
N PRO A 108 15.02 10.77 25.75
CA PRO A 108 15.62 11.87 26.51
C PRO A 108 16.24 12.95 25.61
N SER A 109 16.58 12.63 24.35
CA SER A 109 17.19 13.56 23.40
C SER A 109 16.94 13.15 21.94
N PHE A 110 17.08 14.08 21.00
CA PHE A 110 17.01 13.77 19.56
C PHE A 110 18.12 12.82 19.09
N THR A 111 19.27 12.83 19.76
CA THR A 111 20.41 11.96 19.44
C THR A 111 20.24 10.52 19.93
N SER A 112 19.36 10.29 20.91
CA SER A 112 19.08 8.95 21.45
C SER A 112 17.98 8.18 20.69
N ILE A 113 17.40 8.80 19.66
CA ILE A 113 16.34 8.17 18.87
C ILE A 113 16.91 6.94 18.15
N ASN A 114 16.31 5.78 18.42
CA ASN A 114 16.64 4.54 17.73
C ASN A 114 15.39 4.01 17.02
N LEU A 115 15.34 4.22 15.69
CA LEU A 115 14.29 3.71 14.84
C LEU A 115 14.74 2.40 14.20
N SER A 116 14.52 1.28 14.90
CA SER A 116 14.74 -0.03 14.30
C SER A 116 13.84 -0.23 13.07
N SER A 117 14.36 -0.95 12.08
CA SER A 117 13.55 -1.37 10.92
C SER A 117 12.33 -2.16 11.41
N PRO A 118 11.11 -1.78 11.02
CA PRO A 118 9.89 -2.49 11.39
C PRO A 118 9.67 -3.78 10.56
N ILE A 119 10.67 -4.19 9.77
CA ILE A 119 10.60 -5.34 8.86
C ILE A 119 11.74 -6.30 9.22
N ASP A 120 11.40 -7.56 9.44
CA ASP A 120 12.38 -8.62 9.71
C ASP A 120 13.08 -9.11 8.43
N SER A 121 14.06 -10.00 8.59
CA SER A 121 14.76 -10.67 7.49
C SER A 121 13.82 -11.51 6.60
N ASN A 122 12.65 -11.89 7.11
CA ASN A 122 11.64 -12.69 6.41
C ASN A 122 10.61 -11.81 5.67
N ARG A 123 10.82 -10.49 5.63
CA ARG A 123 9.91 -9.50 5.03
C ARG A 123 8.52 -9.46 5.69
N ASN A 124 8.44 -9.74 6.98
CA ASN A 124 7.23 -9.56 7.77
C ASN A 124 7.31 -8.27 8.57
N PHE A 125 6.17 -7.62 8.76
CA PHE A 125 6.07 -6.50 9.69
C PHE A 125 6.14 -7.01 11.13
N VAL A 126 7.12 -6.51 11.88
CA VAL A 126 7.31 -6.85 13.29
C VAL A 126 6.69 -5.77 14.16
N GLY A 127 5.44 -5.99 14.57
CA GLY A 127 4.69 -5.10 15.45
C GLY A 127 4.93 -5.36 16.95
N THR A 128 5.93 -6.16 17.34
CA THR A 128 6.14 -6.56 18.75
C THR A 128 6.78 -5.49 19.63
N ASN A 129 7.43 -4.49 19.03
CA ASN A 129 8.09 -3.39 19.74
C ASN A 129 7.29 -2.08 19.63
N LEU A 130 5.98 -2.17 19.40
CA LEU A 130 5.11 -1.01 19.38
C LEU A 130 4.82 -0.61 20.82
N HIS A 131 5.28 0.58 21.18
CA HIS A 131 5.04 1.14 22.50
C HIS A 131 4.07 2.32 22.41
N PHE A 132 3.45 2.66 23.53
CA PHE A 132 2.59 3.83 23.61
C PHE A 132 2.96 4.65 24.84
N ASN A 133 4.03 5.41 24.68
CA ASN A 133 4.63 6.25 25.71
C ASN A 133 4.69 7.69 25.17
N PRO A 134 3.62 8.48 25.34
CA PRO A 134 3.54 9.86 24.85
C PRO A 134 4.47 10.84 25.61
N GLY A 135 5.19 10.40 26.64
CA GLY A 135 6.13 11.21 27.42
C GLY A 135 5.46 12.33 28.21
N GLY A 136 6.28 13.18 28.85
CA GLY A 136 5.86 14.36 29.58
C GLY A 136 6.18 15.69 28.86
N PRO A 137 5.94 16.83 29.52
CA PRO A 137 6.30 18.14 29.00
C PRO A 137 7.81 18.23 28.73
N GLY A 138 8.20 18.70 27.55
CA GLY A 138 9.60 18.85 27.18
C GLY A 138 10.34 17.57 26.80
N ASP A 139 9.69 16.40 26.81
CA ASP A 139 10.28 15.16 26.28
C ASP A 139 10.33 15.18 24.75
N VAL A 140 11.33 14.51 24.16
CA VAL A 140 11.36 14.25 22.72
C VAL A 140 10.51 13.03 22.44
N VAL A 141 9.53 13.14 21.55
CA VAL A 141 8.60 12.07 21.22
C VAL A 141 8.65 11.77 19.73
N VAL A 142 8.55 10.49 19.43
CA VAL A 142 8.48 9.95 18.08
C VAL A 142 7.15 9.23 17.92
N VAL A 143 6.35 9.65 16.96
CA VAL A 143 5.07 9.04 16.59
C VAL A 143 5.23 8.41 15.21
N ARG A 144 4.93 7.12 15.10
CA ARG A 144 4.97 6.37 13.84
C ARG A 144 3.64 5.66 13.62
N LEU A 145 3.12 5.80 12.40
CA LEU A 145 1.98 5.03 11.91
C LEU A 145 2.46 4.05 10.85
N PHE A 146 2.11 2.78 10.99
CA PHE A 146 2.41 1.72 10.04
C PHE A 146 1.14 1.20 9.42
N TYR A 147 1.15 1.01 8.10
CA TYR A 147 0.05 0.38 7.37
C TYR A 147 0.57 -0.59 6.32
N GLN A 148 0.01 -1.80 6.28
CA GLN A 148 0.35 -2.80 5.27
C GLN A 148 -0.57 -2.64 4.05
N TRP A 149 -0.10 -1.92 3.04
CA TRP A 149 -0.82 -1.67 1.80
C TRP A 149 -0.82 -2.91 0.89
N PRO A 150 -1.99 -3.49 0.54
CA PRO A 150 -2.06 -4.61 -0.39
C PRO A 150 -1.84 -4.11 -1.83
N GLN A 151 -1.01 -4.83 -2.59
CA GLN A 151 -0.73 -4.49 -3.98
C GLN A 151 -1.42 -5.45 -4.92
N ILE A 152 -2.07 -4.89 -5.95
CA ILE A 152 -2.90 -5.66 -6.88
C ILE A 152 -2.09 -6.04 -8.13
N VAL A 153 -1.26 -5.11 -8.61
CA VAL A 153 -0.57 -5.21 -9.90
C VAL A 153 0.89 -5.64 -9.72
N THR A 154 1.14 -6.80 -9.11
CA THR A 154 2.51 -7.30 -8.88
C THR A 154 2.98 -8.35 -9.90
N GLY A 155 2.06 -8.95 -10.65
CA GLY A 155 2.34 -10.06 -11.58
C GLY A 155 2.86 -9.66 -12.96
N LEU A 156 2.93 -8.36 -13.28
CA LEU A 156 3.27 -7.83 -14.61
C LEU A 156 4.69 -7.24 -14.68
N GLY A 157 5.59 -7.64 -13.77
CA GLY A 157 7.00 -7.24 -13.75
C GLY A 157 7.32 -6.00 -12.90
N TRP A 158 6.31 -5.22 -12.48
CA TRP A 158 6.45 -4.14 -11.50
C TRP A 158 6.04 -4.65 -10.12
N ASN A 159 6.97 -4.74 -9.17
CA ASN A 159 6.67 -5.17 -7.81
C ASN A 159 7.39 -4.30 -6.76
N PRO A 160 6.73 -3.24 -6.26
CA PRO A 160 7.27 -2.42 -5.17
C PRO A 160 7.14 -3.05 -3.78
N SER A 161 6.77 -4.33 -3.63
CA SER A 161 6.55 -4.93 -2.33
C SER A 161 7.84 -4.99 -1.50
N ASN A 162 7.72 -4.65 -0.21
CA ASN A 162 8.77 -4.88 0.79
C ASN A 162 8.33 -5.85 1.87
N LEU A 163 7.07 -6.29 1.85
CA LEU A 163 6.58 -7.37 2.67
C LEU A 163 6.32 -8.65 1.87
N SER A 164 6.30 -9.77 2.59
CA SER A 164 5.72 -11.02 2.13
C SER A 164 4.24 -10.83 1.75
N GLY A 165 3.77 -11.61 0.77
CA GLY A 165 2.36 -11.59 0.35
C GLY A 165 1.92 -10.38 -0.48
N ASN A 166 2.81 -9.79 -1.29
CA ASN A 166 2.50 -8.67 -2.20
C ASN A 166 1.98 -7.43 -1.46
N LYS A 167 2.64 -7.05 -0.36
CA LYS A 167 2.29 -5.87 0.42
C LYS A 167 3.45 -4.88 0.47
N ARG A 168 3.09 -3.60 0.58
CA ARG A 168 4.01 -2.50 0.85
C ARG A 168 3.72 -1.93 2.24
N LEU A 169 4.74 -1.80 3.09
CA LEU A 169 4.64 -1.03 4.33
C LEU A 169 4.66 0.46 4.00
N LEU A 170 3.56 1.15 4.33
CA LEU A 170 3.53 2.59 4.41
C LEU A 170 3.86 3.00 5.84
N VAL A 171 4.69 4.03 5.98
CA VAL A 171 5.13 4.53 7.27
C VAL A 171 5.00 6.04 7.28
N GLY A 172 4.20 6.58 8.18
CA GLY A 172 4.24 7.98 8.55
C GLY A 172 5.06 8.15 9.82
N THR A 173 5.96 9.13 9.88
CA THR A 173 6.79 9.38 11.07
C THR A 173 6.83 10.87 11.37
N ALA A 174 6.56 11.21 12.62
CA ALA A 174 6.67 12.56 13.15
C ALA A 174 7.58 12.53 14.39
N VAL A 175 8.55 13.44 14.45
CA VAL A 175 9.49 13.57 15.57
C VAL A 175 9.44 15.02 16.05
N PHE A 176 9.21 15.21 17.34
CA PHE A 176 9.03 16.53 17.93
C PHE A 176 9.38 16.52 19.42
N LYS A 177 9.38 17.70 20.04
CA LYS A 177 9.54 17.86 21.48
C LYS A 177 8.22 18.39 22.05
N ASN A 178 7.66 17.72 23.04
CA ASN A 178 6.41 18.12 23.68
C ASN A 178 6.47 19.55 24.21
N GLU A 179 5.37 20.28 24.06
CA GLU A 179 5.22 21.62 24.58
C GLU A 179 5.28 21.62 26.13
N PRO A 180 5.69 22.74 26.75
CA PRO A 180 5.51 22.93 28.18
C PRO A 180 4.05 23.27 28.46
N TYR A 181 3.25 22.26 28.79
CA TYR A 181 1.83 22.36 29.15
C TYR A 181 1.60 22.21 30.65
#